data_AF-A0A820L8S6-F1
#
_entry.id   AF-A0A820L8S6-F1
#
_cell.length_a   1.000
_cell.length_b   1.000
_cell.length_c   1.000
_cell.angle_alpha   90.00
_cell.angle_beta   90.00
_cell.angle_gamma   90.00
#
_symmetry.space_group_name_H-M   'P 1'
#
loop_
_entity.id
_entity.type
_entity.pdbx_description
1 polymer ?
#
loop_
_entity_poly.entity_id
_entity_poly.type
_entity_poly.pdbx_seq_one_letter_code
_entity_poly.pdbx_strand_id
1 'polypeptide(L)'
;CVNEHSEPIAPIEGASPRINYACMTLNDISTLESIDDLTAQQLQQILVHNYGSIAGCVEKSELISKVKLLYHDEKQKKNQMQKVK
;
A
#
# COMPACT_ATOMS: atom_id res chain seq x y z
N CYS A 1 20.23 10.33 20.59
CA CYS A 1 19.17 9.35 20.91
C CYS A 1 17.99 9.63 20.00
N VAL A 2 17.47 8.55 19.43
CA VAL A 2 16.40 8.50 18.44
C VAL A 2 15.10 9.09 19.01
N ASN A 3 14.58 10.14 18.38
CA ASN A 3 13.18 10.50 18.53
C ASN A 3 12.53 10.39 17.15
N GLU A 4 12.35 9.13 16.76
CA GLU A 4 11.53 8.68 15.66
C GLU A 4 10.09 8.55 16.18
N HIS A 5 9.44 9.70 16.44
CA HIS A 5 8.01 9.75 16.76
C HIS A 5 7.36 10.76 15.83
N SER A 6 7.19 10.35 14.58
CA SER A 6 6.26 11.00 13.66
C SER A 6 4.91 10.33 13.86
N GLU A 7 4.19 10.71 14.91
CA GLU A 7 2.76 10.43 15.02
C GLU A 7 2.00 11.45 14.16
N PRO A 8 1.25 11.02 13.12
CA PRO A 8 0.44 11.95 12.36
C PRO A 8 -0.79 12.40 13.15
N ILE A 9 -0.92 13.72 13.21
CA ILE A 9 -1.93 14.54 13.88
C ILE A 9 -3.36 14.07 13.51
N ALA A 10 -4.22 13.91 14.52
CA ALA A 10 -5.65 13.58 14.36
C ALA A 10 -6.41 14.60 13.48
N PRO A 11 -7.45 14.20 12.72
CA PRO A 11 -8.12 15.11 11.80
C PRO A 11 -9.05 16.07 12.54
N ILE A 12 -8.90 17.35 12.26
CA ILE A 12 -9.84 18.43 12.62
C ILE A 12 -11.11 18.33 11.75
N GLU A 13 -12.24 18.22 12.43
CA GLU A 13 -13.61 18.21 11.89
C GLU A 13 -13.87 19.44 10.98
N GLY A 14 -14.28 19.21 9.73
CA GLY A 14 -15.02 20.21 8.95
C GLY A 14 -14.41 20.74 7.65
N ALA A 15 -13.23 20.31 7.23
CA ALA A 15 -12.76 20.53 5.85
C ALA A 15 -12.45 19.17 5.24
N SER A 16 -13.19 18.75 4.21
CA SER A 16 -12.92 17.48 3.50
C SER A 16 -11.47 17.50 3.06
N PRO A 17 -10.59 16.78 3.76
CA PRO A 17 -9.21 16.88 3.45
C PRO A 17 -9.08 15.96 2.25
N ARG A 18 -8.78 16.54 1.07
CA ARG A 18 -7.90 15.83 0.14
C ARG A 18 -6.61 15.66 0.89
N ILE A 19 -6.57 14.72 1.83
CA ILE A 19 -5.35 14.28 2.45
C ILE A 19 -4.59 13.77 1.24
N ASN A 20 -3.58 14.52 0.85
CA ASN A 20 -2.51 13.98 0.05
C ASN A 20 -1.81 12.97 0.96
N TYR A 21 -2.45 11.82 1.18
CA TYR A 21 -1.75 10.62 1.55
C TYR A 21 -0.80 10.46 0.36
N ALA A 22 0.50 10.67 0.57
CA ALA A 22 1.48 10.33 -0.45
C ALA A 22 1.06 8.97 -1.00
N CYS A 23 0.74 8.92 -2.30
CA CYS A 23 0.07 7.78 -2.90
C CYS A 23 0.92 6.55 -2.64
N MET A 24 0.50 5.70 -1.70
CA MET A 24 1.28 4.54 -1.32
C MET A 24 1.33 3.62 -2.54
N THR A 25 2.52 3.38 -3.06
CA THR A 25 2.71 2.51 -4.21
C THR A 25 3.32 1.19 -3.77
N LEU A 26 3.21 0.17 -4.62
CA LEU A 26 3.87 -1.12 -4.38
C LEU A 26 5.40 -0.97 -4.32
N ASN A 27 5.97 0.09 -4.89
CA ASN A 27 7.41 0.33 -4.88
C ASN A 27 7.92 0.79 -3.52
N ASP A 28 7.07 1.38 -2.66
CA ASP A 28 7.41 1.70 -1.27
C ASP A 28 7.53 0.44 -0.38
N ILE A 29 7.02 -0.69 -0.85
CA ILE A 29 7.03 -1.95 -0.10
C ILE A 29 8.29 -2.74 -0.46
N SER A 30 9.12 -3.03 0.55
CA SER A 30 10.32 -3.85 0.37
C SER A 30 10.17 -5.29 0.86
N THR A 31 9.26 -5.57 1.81
CA THR A 31 9.05 -6.91 2.37
C THR A 31 7.57 -7.22 2.62
N LEU A 32 7.26 -8.51 2.82
CA LEU A 32 5.89 -8.94 3.17
C LEU A 32 5.45 -8.51 4.56
N GLU A 33 6.40 -8.33 5.49
CA GLU A 33 6.14 -7.82 6.84
C GLU A 33 5.62 -6.39 6.78
N SER A 34 6.25 -5.54 5.95
CA SER A 34 5.78 -4.17 5.74
C SER A 34 4.33 -4.10 5.29
N ILE A 35 3.82 -5.11 4.56
CA ILE A 35 2.42 -5.17 4.10
C ILE A 35 1.46 -5.41 5.28
N ASP A 36 1.87 -6.16 6.30
CA ASP A 36 1.04 -6.49 7.47
C ASP A 36 0.87 -5.28 8.40
N ASP A 37 1.93 -4.48 8.53
CA ASP A 37 1.96 -3.22 9.26
C ASP A 37 1.16 -2.09 8.58
N LEU A 38 0.77 -2.24 7.31
CA LEU A 38 -0.04 -1.24 6.63
C LEU A 38 -1.48 -1.17 7.17
N THR A 39 -2.05 0.02 7.08
CA THR A 39 -3.47 0.26 7.33
C THR A 39 -4.32 -0.15 6.11
N ALA A 40 -5.60 -0.44 6.34
CA ALA A 40 -6.54 -0.78 5.27
C ALA A 40 -6.59 0.31 4.18
N GLN A 41 -6.51 1.58 4.56
CA GLN A 41 -6.46 2.70 3.62
C GLN A 41 -5.21 2.66 2.72
N GLN A 42 -4.02 2.41 3.29
CA GLN A 42 -2.77 2.32 2.52
C GLN A 42 -2.80 1.13 1.56
N LEU A 43 -3.29 -0.02 2.02
CA LEU A 43 -3.45 -1.21 1.18
C LEU A 43 -4.45 -0.95 0.03
N GLN A 44 -5.56 -0.25 0.29
CA GLN A 44 -6.49 0.17 -0.75
C GLN A 44 -5.83 1.10 -1.75
N GLN A 45 -5.00 2.06 -1.34
CA GLN A 45 -4.29 2.94 -2.27
C GLN A 45 -3.38 2.16 -3.22
N ILE A 46 -2.61 1.21 -2.69
CA ILE A 46 -1.73 0.35 -3.49
C ILE A 46 -2.55 -0.43 -4.52
N LEU A 47 -3.68 -1.01 -4.10
CA LEU A 47 -4.54 -1.78 -4.99
C LEU A 47 -5.24 -0.88 -6.01
N VAL A 48 -5.72 0.30 -5.65
CA VAL A 48 -6.33 1.25 -6.60
C VAL A 48 -5.31 1.72 -7.62
N HIS A 49 -4.06 1.93 -7.22
CA HIS A 49 -3.00 2.33 -8.15
C HIS A 49 -2.66 1.25 -9.20
N ASN A 50 -2.79 -0.04 -8.84
CA ASN A 50 -2.43 -1.15 -9.73
C ASN A 50 -3.64 -1.78 -10.44
N TYR A 51 -4.80 -1.83 -9.79
CA TYR A 51 -6.04 -2.46 -10.27
C TYR A 51 -7.13 -1.44 -10.65
N GLY A 52 -6.88 -0.14 -10.50
CA GLY A 52 -7.74 0.95 -10.95
C GLY A 52 -8.87 1.34 -10.00
N SER A 53 -9.58 0.38 -9.38
CA SER A 53 -10.61 0.67 -8.38
C SER A 53 -10.90 -0.51 -7.46
N ILE A 54 -10.97 -0.26 -6.16
CA ILE A 54 -11.42 -1.22 -5.13
C ILE A 54 -12.80 -0.73 -4.68
N ALA A 55 -13.86 -1.44 -5.07
CA ALA A 55 -15.22 -1.14 -4.64
C ALA A 55 -15.72 -2.21 -3.66
N GLY A 56 -16.31 -1.77 -2.53
CA GLY A 56 -16.88 -2.65 -1.49
C GLY A 56 -16.20 -2.52 -0.13
N CYS A 57 -16.85 -3.05 0.91
CA CYS A 57 -16.24 -3.22 2.23
C CYS A 57 -15.29 -4.41 2.14
N VAL A 58 -13.99 -4.15 2.23
CA VAL A 58 -12.95 -5.18 2.12
C VAL A 58 -12.20 -5.22 3.44
N GLU A 59 -12.13 -6.40 4.05
CA GLU A 59 -11.41 -6.60 5.31
C GLU A 59 -9.90 -6.37 5.12
N LYS A 60 -9.22 -5.89 6.17
CA LYS A 60 -7.76 -5.68 6.16
C LYS A 60 -7.02 -6.95 5.69
N SER A 61 -7.43 -8.13 6.18
CA SER A 61 -6.81 -9.41 5.81
C SER A 61 -6.94 -9.73 4.31
N GLU A 62 -8.05 -9.37 3.69
CA GLU A 62 -8.26 -9.55 2.26
C GLU A 62 -7.37 -8.60 1.44
N LEU A 63 -7.29 -7.33 1.89
CA LEU A 63 -6.41 -6.33 1.30
C LEU A 63 -4.93 -6.76 1.41
N ILE A 64 -4.50 -7.27 2.56
CA ILE A 64 -3.14 -7.79 2.77
C ILE A 64 -2.85 -8.91 1.77
N SER A 65 -3.77 -9.88 1.65
CA SER A 65 -3.58 -11.03 0.77
C SER A 65 -3.44 -10.62 -0.69
N LYS A 66 -4.29 -9.69 -1.14
CA LYS A 66 -4.22 -9.11 -2.50
C LYS A 66 -2.92 -8.34 -2.74
N VAL A 67 -2.46 -7.54 -1.78
CA VAL A 67 -1.21 -6.79 -1.90
C VAL A 67 0.02 -7.71 -1.86
N LYS A 68 0.01 -8.75 -1.02
CA LYS A 68 1.06 -9.80 -0.99
C LYS A 68 1.16 -10.51 -2.34
N LEU A 69 0.02 -10.87 -2.93
CA LEU A 69 -0.02 -11.50 -4.26
C LEU A 69 0.52 -10.57 -5.35
N LEU A 70 0.06 -9.31 -5.38
CA LEU A 70 0.54 -8.29 -6.30
C LEU A 70 2.06 -8.07 -6.17
N TYR A 71 2.58 -8.03 -4.95
CA TYR A 71 4.02 -7.87 -4.68
C TYR A 71 4.85 -9.02 -5.27
N HIS A 72 4.39 -10.27 -5.10
CA HIS A 72 5.03 -11.42 -5.70
C HIS A 72 4.98 -11.40 -7.23
N ASP A 73 3.83 -11.08 -7.80
CA ASP A 73 3.63 -10.99 -9.25
C ASP A 73 4.57 -9.96 -9.89
N GLU A 74 4.64 -8.75 -9.32
CA GLU A 74 5.54 -7.70 -9.80
C GLU A 74 7.01 -8.12 -9.72
N LYS A 75 7.42 -8.81 -8.65
CA LYS A 75 8.79 -9.33 -8.52
C LYS A 75 9.09 -10.43 -9.54
N GLN A 76 8.13 -11.32 -9.81
CA GLN A 76 8.27 -12.33 -10.86
C GLN A 76 8.33 -11.69 -12.24
N LYS A 77 7.47 -10.71 -12.54
CA LYS A 77 7.47 -9.97 -13.80
C LYS A 77 8.82 -9.27 -14.03
N LYS A 78 9.37 -8.64 -12.98
CA LYS A 78 10.73 -8.05 -12.98
C LYS A 78 11.86 -9.07 -13.18
N ASN A 79 11.68 -10.30 -12.71
CA ASN A 79 12.65 -11.37 -12.93
C ASN A 79 12.55 -11.97 -14.36
N GLN A 80 11.34 -12.11 -14.88
CA GLN A 80 11.08 -12.63 -16.23
C GLN A 80 11.57 -11.67 -17.33
N MET A 81 11.40 -10.35 -17.15
CA MET A 81 11.94 -9.35 -18.08
C MET A 81 13.48 -9.34 -18.15
N GLN A 82 14.18 -9.86 -17.12
CA GLN A 82 15.65 -9.98 -17.12
C GLN A 82 16.17 -11.22 -17.83
N LYS A 83 15.31 -12.21 -18.12
CA LYS A 83 15.67 -13.45 -18.84
C LYS A 83 15.63 -13.33 -20.36
N VAL A 84 15.32 -12.16 -20.90
CA VAL A 84 15.32 -11.88 -22.35
C VAL A 84 16.57 -11.07 -22.71
N LYS A 85 17.75 -11.69 -22.56
CA LYS A 85 19.02 -11.11 -23.00
C LYS A 85 19.94 -12.18 -23.54
#